data_AF-A0A673IHF9-F1
#
_entry.id   AF-A0A673IHF9-F1
#
_cell.length_a   1.000
_cell.length_b   1.000
_cell.length_c   1.000
_cell.angle_alpha   90.00
_cell.angle_beta   90.00
_cell.angle_gamma   90.00
#
_symmetry.space_group_name_H-M   'P 1'
#
loop_
_entity.id
_entity.type
_entity.pdbx_description
1 polymer ?
#
loop_
_entity_poly.entity_id
_entity_poly.type
_entity_poly.pdbx_seq_one_letter_code
_entity_poly.pdbx_strand_id
1 'polypeptide(L)'
;VICPDQESECPDDTTCCQMPDGSWGCCAMKNAVCCEDKRHCCPQGTKCDLEHSRCVSATYGPSPLWRKFAARHRKPSERTAGMMVSQFYISLALKG
;
A
#
# COMPACT_ATOMS: atom_id res chain seq x y z
N VAL A 1 6.55 4.24 -6.93
CA VAL A 1 7.39 3.18 -6.28
C VAL A 1 6.63 1.85 -6.23
N ILE A 2 7.30 0.72 -6.50
CA ILE A 2 6.70 -0.63 -6.41
C ILE A 2 7.00 -1.20 -5.03
N CYS A 3 5.99 -1.74 -4.36
CA CYS A 3 6.13 -2.34 -3.04
C CYS A 3 6.77 -3.75 -3.13
N PRO A 4 7.31 -4.29 -2.01
CA PRO A 4 8.02 -5.57 -2.01
C PRO A 4 7.21 -6.79 -2.48
N ASP A 5 5.87 -6.70 -2.46
CA ASP A 5 4.97 -7.71 -2.99
C ASP A 5 4.90 -7.75 -4.52
N GLN A 6 5.42 -6.74 -5.22
CA GLN A 6 5.35 -6.58 -6.69
C GLN A 6 3.93 -6.41 -7.26
N GLU A 7 2.90 -6.58 -6.44
CA GLU A 7 1.49 -6.38 -6.78
C GLU A 7 1.00 -4.99 -6.40
N SER A 8 1.58 -4.35 -5.39
CA SER A 8 1.17 -3.03 -4.95
C SER A 8 2.13 -1.94 -5.41
N GLU A 9 1.58 -0.78 -5.75
CA GLU A 9 2.35 0.41 -6.08
C GLU A 9 1.84 1.64 -5.32
N CYS A 10 2.80 2.49 -4.94
CA CYS A 10 2.56 3.78 -4.35
C CYS A 10 3.06 4.90 -5.28
N PRO A 11 2.52 6.13 -5.16
CA PRO A 11 3.02 7.30 -5.88
C PRO A 11 4.50 7.57 -5.65
N ASP A 12 5.10 8.46 -6.44
CA ASP A 12 6.47 8.89 -6.18
C ASP A 12 6.57 9.67 -4.85
N ASP A 13 7.76 9.64 -4.25
CA ASP A 13 8.05 10.21 -2.92
C ASP A 13 7.21 9.67 -1.76
N THR A 14 6.75 8.43 -1.88
CA THR A 14 6.04 7.70 -0.83
C THR A 14 6.85 6.49 -0.33
N THR A 15 6.42 5.92 0.79
CA THR A 15 7.00 4.70 1.37
C THR A 15 5.94 3.61 1.49
N CYS A 16 6.26 2.41 1.00
CA CYS A 16 5.42 1.23 1.17
C CYS A 16 5.51 0.69 2.60
N CYS A 17 4.36 0.46 3.23
CA CYS A 17 4.25 -0.10 4.56
C CYS A 17 3.13 -1.15 4.59
N GLN A 18 3.29 -2.21 5.39
CA GLN A 18 2.21 -3.16 5.60
C GLN A 18 1.03 -2.55 6.37
N MET A 19 -0.17 -3.01 6.01
CA MET A 19 -1.44 -2.73 6.67
C MET A 19 -1.85 -3.89 7.61
N PRO A 20 -2.81 -3.69 8.52
CA PRO A 20 -3.18 -4.69 9.53
C PRO A 20 -3.78 -5.98 8.94
N ASP A 21 -4.41 -5.85 7.76
CA ASP A 21 -4.99 -6.93 6.96
C ASP A 21 -3.92 -7.72 6.15
N GLY A 22 -2.65 -7.32 6.23
CA GLY A 22 -1.55 -7.93 5.50
C GLY A 22 -1.34 -7.38 4.08
N SER A 23 -2.20 -6.46 3.62
CA SER A 23 -2.01 -5.77 2.35
C SER A 23 -1.04 -4.59 2.49
N TRP A 24 -0.76 -3.88 1.40
CA TRP A 24 0.18 -2.75 1.40
C TRP A 24 -0.53 -1.41 1.38
N GLY A 25 0.04 -0.48 2.15
CA GLY A 25 -0.36 0.91 2.23
C GLY A 25 0.83 1.82 1.96
N CYS A 26 0.51 3.06 1.62
CA CYS A 26 1.46 4.08 1.28
C CYS A 26 1.47 5.17 2.35
N CYS A 27 2.67 5.58 2.72
CA CYS A 27 2.92 6.79 3.48
C CYS A 27 3.28 7.91 2.52
N ALA A 28 2.62 9.07 2.64
CA ALA A 28 2.85 10.25 1.80
C ALA A 28 4.24 10.91 2.00
N MET A 29 5.14 10.27 2.73
CA MET A 29 6.49 10.73 3.03
C MET A 29 7.48 9.70 2.51
N LYS A 30 8.58 10.21 1.94
CA LYS A 30 9.73 9.39 1.53
C LYS A 30 10.51 8.94 2.76
N ASN A 31 11.01 7.71 2.73
CA ASN A 31 11.76 7.08 3.83
C ASN A 31 11.01 7.15 5.18
N ALA A 32 9.68 7.03 5.15
CA ALA A 32 8.85 7.05 6.34
C ALA A 32 9.12 5.83 7.20
N VAL A 33 8.99 6.00 8.52
CA VAL A 33 9.03 4.92 9.50
C VAL A 33 7.63 4.32 9.61
N CYS A 34 7.47 3.07 9.22
CA CYS A 34 6.24 2.33 9.39
C CYS A 34 6.07 1.97 10.88
N CYS A 35 4.95 2.36 11.50
CA CYS A 35 4.70 2.03 12.89
C CYS A 35 4.20 0.58 13.05
N GLU A 36 4.42 -0.01 14.22
CA GLU A 36 4.06 -1.40 14.55
C GLU A 36 2.54 -1.65 14.56
N ASP A 37 1.75 -0.59 14.73
CA ASP A 37 0.30 -0.66 14.63
C ASP A 37 -0.21 -0.98 13.22
N LYS A 38 0.70 -0.97 12.23
CA LYS A 38 0.41 -1.18 10.80
C LYS A 38 -0.62 -0.22 10.22
N ARG A 39 -1.01 0.84 10.91
CA ARG A 39 -2.01 1.83 10.44
C ARG A 39 -1.40 3.19 10.20
N HIS A 40 -0.36 3.52 10.97
CA HIS A 40 0.28 4.81 10.89
C HIS A 40 1.75 4.71 10.46
N CYS A 41 2.30 5.87 10.17
CA CYS A 41 3.71 6.08 9.91
C CYS A 41 4.17 7.46 10.35
N CYS A 42 5.49 7.59 10.41
CA CYS A 42 6.17 8.78 10.87
C CYS A 42 7.24 9.22 9.86
N PRO A 43 7.65 10.49 9.88
CA PRO A 43 8.73 10.98 9.02
C PRO A 43 10.08 10.32 9.34
N GLN A 44 11.01 10.39 8.40
CA GLN A 44 12.37 9.87 8.57
C GLN A 44 13.03 10.43 9.85
N GLY A 45 13.73 9.57 10.59
CA GLY A 45 14.49 9.99 11.78
C GLY A 45 13.63 10.24 13.02
N THR A 46 12.39 9.76 13.01
CA THR A 46 11.48 9.83 14.17
C THR A 46 11.08 8.43 14.64
N LYS A 47 10.55 8.33 15.86
CA LYS A 47 10.03 7.09 16.43
C LYS A 47 8.53 7.18 16.65
N CYS A 48 7.82 6.08 16.43
CA CYS A 48 6.40 5.98 16.73
C CYS A 48 6.20 5.79 18.24
N ASP A 49 5.52 6.74 18.89
CA ASP A 49 4.96 6.62 20.23
C ASP A 49 3.46 6.35 20.08
N LEU A 50 3.10 5.07 20.07
CA LEU A 50 1.73 4.61 19.86
C LEU A 50 0.84 4.87 21.09
N GLU A 51 1.41 4.86 22.30
CA GLU A 51 0.70 5.13 23.54
C GLU A 51 0.07 6.53 23.53
N HIS A 52 0.83 7.50 23.03
CA HIS A 52 0.38 8.88 22.93
C HIS A 52 0.00 9.31 21.51
N SER A 53 -0.02 8.37 20.56
CA SER A 53 -0.38 8.60 19.16
C SER A 53 0.43 9.72 18.47
N ARG A 54 1.74 9.75 18.67
CA ARG A 54 2.66 10.76 18.13
C ARG A 54 3.96 10.18 17.57
N CYS A 55 4.55 10.88 16.62
CA CYS A 55 5.92 10.69 16.19
C CYS A 55 6.83 11.55 17.05
N VAL A 56 7.81 10.94 17.72
CA VAL A 56 8.79 11.67 18.54
C VAL A 56 10.09 11.83 17.77
N SER A 57 10.58 13.07 17.71
CA SER A 57 11.87 13.42 17.09
C SER A 57 12.78 14.04 18.14
N ALA A 58 14.08 13.72 18.09
CA ALA A 58 15.08 14.41 18.90
C ALA A 58 15.29 15.86 18.47
N THR A 59 14.92 16.20 17.22
CA THR A 59 15.28 17.48 16.58
C THR A 59 14.08 18.41 16.41
N TYR A 60 12.89 17.87 16.07
CA TYR A 60 11.74 18.67 15.62
C TYR A 60 10.53 18.65 16.57
N GLY A 61 10.67 18.06 17.76
CA GLY A 61 9.56 17.89 18.71
C GLY A 61 8.57 16.80 18.31
N PRO A 62 7.48 16.62 19.10
CA PRO A 62 6.46 15.62 18.81
C PRO A 62 5.51 16.10 17.69
N SER A 63 5.23 15.24 16.72
CA SER A 63 4.25 15.46 15.66
C SER A 63 3.19 14.35 15.68
N PRO A 64 1.99 14.55 15.09
CA PRO A 64 0.99 13.49 15.07
C PRO A 64 1.40 12.32 14.17
N LEU A 65 0.93 11.12 14.50
CA LEU A 65 1.01 9.95 13.61
C LEU A 65 0.29 10.23 12.27
N TRP A 66 0.93 9.90 11.17
CA TRP A 66 0.32 10.02 9.84
C TRP A 66 -0.40 8.73 9.46
N ARG A 67 -1.66 8.83 9.01
CA ARG A 67 -2.40 7.67 8.48
C ARG A 67 -1.87 7.27 7.12
N LYS A 68 -1.74 5.96 6.93
CA LYS A 68 -1.50 5.35 5.62
C LYS A 68 -2.75 5.43 4.75
N PHE A 69 -2.55 5.55 3.45
CA PHE A 69 -3.59 5.29 2.45
C PHE A 69 -3.33 3.94 1.79
N ALA A 70 -4.36 3.28 1.27
CA ALA A 70 -4.19 1.99 0.60
C ALA A 70 -3.31 2.14 -0.64
N ALA A 71 -2.38 1.20 -0.85
CA ALA A 71 -1.60 1.16 -2.07
C ALA A 71 -2.52 0.82 -3.25
N ARG A 72 -2.16 1.32 -4.44
CA ARG A 72 -2.87 0.91 -5.63
C ARG A 72 -2.39 -0.48 -5.99
N HIS A 73 -3.33 -1.40 -6.16
CA HIS A 73 -3.00 -2.68 -6.77
C HIS A 73 -2.60 -2.41 -8.21
N ARG A 74 -1.38 -2.79 -8.60
CA ARG A 74 -1.00 -2.87 -10.01
C ARG A 74 -1.99 -3.82 -10.64
N LYS A 75 -2.73 -3.36 -11.65
CA LYS A 75 -3.37 -4.34 -12.52
C LYS A 75 -2.24 -5.23 -13.04
N PRO A 76 -2.32 -6.56 -12.94
CA PRO A 76 -1.49 -7.41 -13.78
C PRO A 76 -1.64 -6.83 -15.18
N SER A 77 -0.51 -6.55 -15.85
CA SER A 77 -0.56 -6.17 -17.26
C SER A 77 -1.51 -7.15 -17.94
N GLU A 78 -2.46 -6.63 -18.72
CA GLU A 78 -3.49 -7.39 -19.40
C GLU A 78 -2.88 -8.36 -20.42
N ARG A 79 -2.26 -9.45 -19.94
CA ARG A 79 -2.11 -10.72 -20.65
C ARG A 79 -3.11 -11.77 -20.15
N THR A 80 -3.98 -11.40 -19.20
CA THR A 80 -5.12 -12.23 -18.78
C THR A 80 -6.46 -11.53 -19.00
N ALA A 81 -6.54 -10.64 -19.99
CA ALA A 81 -7.80 -10.35 -20.70
C ALA A 81 -8.14 -11.47 -21.72
N GLY A 82 -7.53 -12.66 -21.59
CA GLY A 82 -7.81 -13.85 -22.40
C GLY A 82 -8.81 -14.83 -21.78
N MET A 83 -9.34 -14.57 -20.57
CA MET A 83 -10.32 -15.45 -19.91
C MET A 83 -11.74 -14.87 -19.81
N MET A 84 -12.07 -13.79 -20.55
CA MET A 84 -13.48 -13.46 -20.83
C MET A 84 -13.93 -13.82 -22.25
N VAL A 85 -13.01 -14.22 -23.15
CA VAL A 85 -13.37 -14.62 -24.53
C VAL A 85 -13.73 -16.11 -24.62
N SER A 86 -13.28 -16.95 -23.67
CA SER A 86 -13.53 -18.40 -23.70
C SER A 86 -14.95 -18.78 -23.27
N GLN A 87 -15.53 -18.16 -22.24
CA GLN A 87 -16.89 -18.52 -21.77
C GLN A 87 -18.01 -18.08 -22.72
N PHE A 88 -17.84 -16.97 -23.45
CA PHE A 88 -18.80 -16.52 -24.46
C PHE A 88 -18.80 -17.43 -25.70
N TYR A 89 -17.63 -17.87 -26.17
CA TYR A 89 -17.53 -18.78 -27.32
C TYR A 89 -18.08 -20.18 -27.02
N ILE A 90 -17.83 -20.71 -25.81
CA ILE A 90 -18.38 -22.00 -25.37
C ILE A 90 -19.92 -21.95 -25.30
N SER A 91 -20.50 -20.81 -24.90
CA SER A 91 -21.95 -20.63 -24.83
C SER A 91 -22.63 -20.57 -26.22
N LEU A 92 -21.93 -20.11 -27.27
CA LEU A 92 -22.43 -20.14 -28.64
C LEU A 92 -22.37 -21.54 -29.27
N ALA A 93 -21.38 -22.37 -28.90
CA ALA A 93 -21.21 -23.72 -29.45
C ALA A 93 -22.24 -24.75 -28.94
N LEU A 94 -22.96 -24.46 -27.85
CA LEU A 94 -23.98 -25.32 -27.26
C LEU A 94 -25.42 -24.95 -27.66
N LYS A 95 -25.60 -23.89 -28.47
CA LYS A 95 -26.90 -23.48 -29.04
C LYS A 95 -26.98 -23.76 -30.55
N GLY A 96 -26.14 -24.67 -31.04
CA GLY A 96 -26.32 -25.33 -32.34
C GLY A 96 -27.36 -26.44 -32.21
#